data_AF-A0A1Z8MI72-F1
#
_entry.id   AF-A0A1Z8MI72-F1
#
_cell.length_a   1.000
_cell.length_b   1.000
_cell.length_c   1.000
_cell.angle_alpha   90.00
_cell.angle_beta   90.00
_cell.angle_gamma   90.00
#
_symmetry.space_group_name_H-M   'P 1'
#
loop_
_entity.id
_entity.type
_entity.pdbx_description
1 polymer ?
#
loop_
_entity_poly.entity_id
_entity_poly.type
_entity_poly.pdbx_seq_one_letter_code
_entity_poly.pdbx_strand_id
1 'polypeptide(L)'
;MGEISQMRLRQFNQAGVDAFSKFLTACRENPNERVPMELAESDEHTILISDEIFVEPREFSTRRDAADYFHRILSPLSPDAVRKDAGMWTWLSLFYFDQICPNPNGNRKVRNDYTYLFMPDQSRHFYRHLLFIAWQVKQIASEHNRLFLDSSLVTLDKLTTEVFKRLYLTRIPCVFELLDRLYWDRRTNRPAKGIVSPHKISAGDLMHRLPTRIRQLEKTYDLQSLNADQLLEILGNEFQQRAAESNPQMEFILE
;
A
#
# COMPACT_ATOMS: atom_id res chain seq x y z
N MET A 1 22.50 -15.68 -17.19
CA MET A 1 21.60 -15.07 -16.19
C MET A 1 21.20 -16.21 -15.29
N GLY A 2 21.86 -16.35 -14.13
CA GLY A 2 21.57 -17.47 -13.24
C GLY A 2 20.12 -17.39 -12.79
N GLU A 3 19.36 -18.48 -12.91
CA GLU A 3 18.05 -18.59 -12.29
C GLU A 3 18.23 -18.27 -10.81
N ILE A 4 17.64 -17.16 -10.35
CA ILE A 4 17.51 -16.94 -8.91
C ILE A 4 16.70 -18.13 -8.42
N SER A 5 17.29 -18.94 -7.57
CA SER A 5 16.55 -19.98 -6.85
C SER A 5 15.86 -19.33 -5.66
N GLN A 6 14.77 -19.91 -5.18
CA GLN A 6 14.10 -19.49 -3.95
C GLN A 6 15.11 -19.19 -2.83
N MET A 7 14.92 -18.07 -2.12
CA MET A 7 15.80 -17.66 -1.01
C MET A 7 15.09 -17.85 0.32
N ARG A 8 15.82 -18.23 1.37
CA ARG A 8 15.27 -18.19 2.73
C ARG A 8 14.92 -16.76 3.11
N LEU A 9 13.88 -16.57 3.91
CA LEU A 9 13.47 -15.25 4.37
C LEU A 9 14.54 -14.64 5.28
N ARG A 10 15.02 -13.46 4.88
CA ARG A 10 16.04 -12.70 5.60
C ARG A 10 15.57 -11.27 5.79
N GLN A 11 16.23 -10.57 6.70
CA GLN A 11 16.14 -9.12 6.84
C GLN A 11 17.52 -8.51 6.66
N PHE A 12 17.58 -7.29 6.12
CA PHE A 12 18.81 -6.52 6.21
C PHE A 12 19.11 -6.11 7.65
N ASN A 13 20.37 -6.22 8.04
CA ASN A 13 20.91 -5.47 9.17
C ASN A 13 21.23 -4.03 8.73
N GLN A 14 21.81 -3.22 9.63
CA GLN A 14 22.14 -1.81 9.29
C GLN A 14 23.09 -1.71 8.08
N ALA A 15 24.10 -2.58 7.99
CA ALA A 15 25.04 -2.57 6.87
C ALA A 15 24.34 -2.91 5.55
N GLY A 16 23.39 -3.85 5.55
CA GLY A 16 22.56 -4.16 4.37
C GLY A 16 21.68 -3.00 3.93
N VAL A 17 21.03 -2.30 4.88
CA VAL A 17 20.24 -1.10 4.59
C VAL A 17 21.13 0.00 3.98
N ASP A 18 22.31 0.23 4.55
CA ASP A 18 23.25 1.24 4.06
C ASP A 18 23.78 0.89 2.66
N ALA A 19 24.10 -0.39 2.41
CA ALA A 19 24.54 -0.88 1.10
C ALA A 19 23.44 -0.72 0.04
N PHE A 20 22.19 -1.07 0.37
CA PHE A 20 21.07 -0.89 -0.54
C PHE A 20 20.79 0.60 -0.81
N SER A 21 20.88 1.46 0.22
CA SER A 21 20.76 2.91 0.04
C SER A 21 21.84 3.48 -0.88
N LYS A 22 23.09 3.00 -0.79
CA LYS A 22 24.17 3.38 -1.72
C LYS A 22 23.85 2.94 -3.15
N PHE A 23 23.35 1.71 -3.33
CA PHE A 23 22.88 1.24 -4.63
C PHE A 23 21.77 2.12 -5.20
N LEU A 24 20.76 2.52 -4.41
CA LEU A 24 19.70 3.41 -4.89
C LEU A 24 20.25 4.74 -5.39
N THR A 25 21.27 5.30 -4.72
CA THR A 25 21.96 6.52 -5.15
C THR A 25 22.74 6.30 -6.45
N ALA A 26 23.57 5.26 -6.53
CA ALA A 26 24.30 4.92 -7.75
C ALA A 26 23.35 4.68 -8.93
N CYS A 27 22.21 4.03 -8.69
CA CYS A 27 21.21 3.72 -9.71
C CYS A 27 20.43 4.96 -10.20
N ARG A 28 20.36 6.04 -9.41
CA ARG A 28 19.86 7.35 -9.88
C ARG A 28 20.81 8.01 -10.86
N GLU A 29 22.11 7.85 -10.66
CA GLU A 29 23.17 8.39 -11.52
C GLU A 29 23.38 7.54 -12.77
N ASN A 30 23.29 6.21 -12.60
CA ASN A 30 23.40 5.21 -13.64
C ASN A 30 22.15 4.29 -13.64
N PRO A 31 21.13 4.57 -14.46
CA PRO A 31 19.92 3.74 -14.54
C PRO A 31 20.16 2.25 -14.89
N ASN A 32 21.33 1.94 -15.46
CA ASN A 32 21.73 0.57 -15.80
C ASN A 32 22.57 -0.11 -14.71
N GLU A 33 22.69 0.52 -13.53
CA GLU A 33 23.35 -0.10 -12.38
C GLU A 33 22.73 -1.46 -12.10
N ARG A 34 23.59 -2.49 -12.03
CA ARG A 34 23.16 -3.87 -11.81
C ARG A 34 22.61 -4.00 -10.40
N VAL A 35 21.46 -4.66 -10.25
CA VAL A 35 20.91 -4.95 -8.92
C VAL A 35 21.88 -5.88 -8.17
N PRO A 36 22.37 -5.47 -6.98
CA PRO A 36 23.40 -6.20 -6.24
C PRO A 36 22.75 -7.33 -5.43
N MET A 37 22.26 -8.36 -6.12
CA MET A 37 21.56 -9.50 -5.52
C MET A 37 22.40 -10.26 -4.49
N GLU A 38 23.72 -10.19 -4.60
CA GLU A 38 24.67 -10.73 -3.62
C GLU A 38 24.44 -10.19 -2.19
N LEU A 39 23.91 -8.96 -2.04
CA LEU A 39 23.57 -8.40 -0.73
C LEU A 39 22.45 -9.19 -0.04
N ALA A 40 21.54 -9.80 -0.81
CA ALA A 40 20.40 -10.52 -0.28
C ALA A 40 20.81 -11.83 0.43
N GLU A 41 21.98 -12.39 0.10
CA GLU A 41 22.47 -13.67 0.62
C GLU A 41 23.62 -13.50 1.62
N SER A 42 24.28 -12.34 1.61
CA SER A 42 25.45 -12.05 2.45
C SER A 42 25.10 -12.00 3.94
N ASP A 43 25.71 -12.87 4.75
CA ASP A 43 25.62 -12.84 6.22
C ASP A 43 26.14 -11.51 6.83
N GLU A 44 27.06 -10.82 6.15
CA GLU A 44 27.50 -9.47 6.58
C GLU A 44 26.40 -8.41 6.48
N HIS A 45 25.43 -8.58 5.58
CA HIS A 45 24.40 -7.59 5.27
C HIS A 45 23.02 -8.01 5.77
N THR A 46 22.83 -9.28 6.14
CA THR A 46 21.52 -9.86 6.43
C THR A 46 21.52 -10.76 7.65
N ILE A 47 20.36 -10.89 8.27
CA ILE A 47 20.07 -11.83 9.35
C ILE A 47 18.95 -12.75 8.87
N LEU A 48 19.12 -14.05 9.07
CA LEU A 48 18.09 -15.04 8.77
C LEU A 48 16.89 -14.89 9.71
N ILE A 49 15.68 -14.80 9.16
CA ILE A 49 14.44 -14.75 9.94
C ILE A 49 13.91 -16.15 10.20
N SER A 50 13.92 -17.00 9.17
CA SER A 50 13.37 -18.35 9.23
C SER A 50 14.04 -19.26 8.21
N ASP A 51 14.33 -20.49 8.62
CA ASP A 51 14.80 -21.56 7.73
C ASP A 51 13.68 -22.22 6.91
N GLU A 52 12.41 -21.95 7.27
CA GLU A 52 11.23 -22.62 6.73
C GLU A 52 10.44 -21.75 5.75
N ILE A 53 10.63 -20.43 5.80
CA ILE A 53 9.98 -19.49 4.89
C ILE A 53 10.89 -19.21 3.71
N PHE A 54 10.39 -19.48 2.51
CA PHE A 54 11.09 -19.25 1.25
C PHE A 54 10.41 -18.14 0.44
N VAL A 55 11.24 -17.32 -0.21
CA VAL A 55 10.84 -16.25 -1.11
C VAL A 55 11.25 -16.66 -2.52
N GLU A 56 10.25 -16.95 -3.34
CA GLU A 56 10.36 -17.35 -4.74
C GLU A 56 10.50 -16.13 -5.66
N PRO A 57 11.36 -16.18 -6.68
CA PRO A 57 11.37 -15.18 -7.75
C PRO A 57 10.14 -15.39 -8.63
N ARG A 58 9.16 -14.52 -8.47
CA ARG A 58 7.91 -14.54 -9.24
C ARG A 58 7.52 -13.14 -9.65
N GLU A 59 6.84 -13.03 -10.78
CA GLU A 59 6.29 -11.75 -11.27
C GLU A 59 4.93 -11.44 -10.65
N PHE A 60 4.74 -10.18 -10.26
CA PHE A 60 3.45 -9.65 -9.80
C PHE A 60 2.83 -8.79 -10.90
N SER A 61 1.66 -9.18 -11.40
CA SER A 61 0.92 -8.37 -12.39
C SER A 61 0.26 -7.16 -11.73
N THR A 62 -0.18 -7.33 -10.48
CA THR A 62 -0.88 -6.31 -9.70
C THR A 62 -0.35 -6.21 -8.28
N ARG A 63 -0.70 -5.12 -7.59
CA ARG A 63 -0.43 -5.01 -6.15
C ARG A 63 -1.16 -6.07 -5.34
N ARG A 64 -2.33 -6.55 -5.81
CA ARG A 64 -3.06 -7.67 -5.23
C ARG A 64 -2.24 -8.96 -5.22
N ASP A 65 -1.58 -9.28 -6.34
CA ASP A 65 -0.75 -10.50 -6.44
C ASP A 65 0.38 -10.50 -5.39
N ALA A 66 1.05 -9.34 -5.23
CA ALA A 66 2.07 -9.15 -4.20
C ALA A 66 1.47 -9.29 -2.79
N ALA A 67 0.31 -8.67 -2.55
CA ALA A 67 -0.36 -8.74 -1.24
C ALA A 67 -0.74 -10.18 -0.87
N ASP A 68 -1.38 -10.92 -1.77
CA ASP A 68 -1.81 -12.30 -1.55
C ASP A 68 -0.60 -13.22 -1.36
N TYR A 69 0.46 -13.02 -2.13
CA TYR A 69 1.71 -13.75 -1.97
C TYR A 69 2.35 -13.51 -0.59
N PHE A 70 2.55 -12.24 -0.19
CA PHE A 70 3.16 -11.93 1.10
C PHE A 70 2.30 -12.35 2.29
N HIS A 71 0.97 -12.27 2.19
CA HIS A 71 0.08 -12.84 3.21
C HIS A 71 0.29 -14.34 3.38
N ARG A 72 0.41 -15.07 2.26
CA ARG A 72 0.63 -16.51 2.29
C ARG A 72 1.99 -16.88 2.86
N ILE A 73 3.08 -16.29 2.38
CA ILE A 73 4.43 -16.71 2.80
C ILE A 73 4.80 -16.19 4.20
N LEU A 74 4.24 -15.07 4.64
CA LEU A 74 4.51 -14.49 5.96
C LEU A 74 3.48 -14.92 7.02
N SER A 75 2.48 -15.75 6.69
CA SER A 75 1.48 -16.23 7.65
C SER A 75 2.03 -16.98 8.86
N PRO A 76 3.21 -17.66 8.81
CA PRO A 76 3.81 -18.27 10.00
C PRO A 76 4.33 -17.23 11.00
N LEU A 77 4.56 -15.98 10.59
CA LEU A 77 5.04 -14.91 11.45
C LEU A 77 3.86 -14.16 12.07
N SER A 78 4.07 -13.57 13.26
CA SER A 78 3.03 -12.73 13.86
C SER A 78 2.82 -11.46 13.02
N PRO A 79 1.58 -10.99 12.81
CA PRO A 79 1.34 -9.77 12.05
C PRO A 79 2.04 -8.54 12.63
N ASP A 80 2.25 -8.48 13.95
CA ASP A 80 2.98 -7.36 14.57
C ASP A 80 4.48 -7.38 14.25
N ALA A 81 5.11 -8.57 14.26
CA ALA A 81 6.50 -8.71 13.84
C ALA A 81 6.68 -8.30 12.38
N VAL A 82 5.83 -8.83 11.49
CA VAL A 82 5.85 -8.48 10.05
C VAL A 82 5.67 -6.98 9.83
N ARG A 83 4.77 -6.33 10.58
CA ARG A 83 4.48 -4.90 10.41
C ARG A 83 5.65 -3.99 10.77
N LYS A 84 6.48 -4.40 11.73
CA LYS A 84 7.56 -3.57 12.30
C LYS A 84 8.93 -3.85 11.68
N ASP A 85 9.07 -4.92 10.92
CA ASP A 85 10.37 -5.36 10.41
C ASP A 85 10.86 -4.50 9.22
N ALA A 86 11.58 -3.42 9.54
CA ALA A 86 12.24 -2.55 8.57
C ALA A 86 13.20 -3.30 7.64
N GLY A 87 13.98 -4.23 8.19
CA GLY A 87 15.02 -4.94 7.46
C GLY A 87 14.45 -5.92 6.45
N MET A 88 13.39 -6.65 6.80
CA MET A 88 12.70 -7.60 5.94
C MET A 88 12.04 -6.91 4.75
N TRP A 89 11.27 -5.84 4.99
CA TRP A 89 10.61 -5.13 3.90
C TRP A 89 11.60 -4.45 2.95
N THR A 90 12.70 -3.93 3.49
CA THR A 90 13.79 -3.37 2.69
C THR A 90 14.53 -4.45 1.90
N TRP A 91 14.77 -5.62 2.49
CA TRP A 91 15.35 -6.78 1.80
C TRP A 91 14.45 -7.29 0.66
N LEU A 92 13.14 -7.39 0.90
CA LEU A 92 12.16 -7.72 -0.15
C LEU A 92 12.18 -6.71 -1.30
N SER A 93 12.41 -5.43 -1.00
CA SER A 93 12.55 -4.40 -2.04
C SER A 93 13.79 -4.58 -2.91
N LEU A 94 14.91 -5.08 -2.37
CA LEU A 94 16.05 -5.50 -3.21
C LEU A 94 15.67 -6.72 -4.06
N PHE A 95 15.10 -7.75 -3.42
CA PHE A 95 14.78 -9.01 -4.10
C PHE A 95 13.82 -8.83 -5.29
N TYR A 96 12.83 -7.95 -5.16
CA TYR A 96 11.88 -7.63 -6.23
C TYR A 96 12.18 -6.28 -6.92
N PHE A 97 13.43 -5.78 -6.85
CA PHE A 97 13.75 -4.42 -7.29
C PHE A 97 13.39 -4.16 -8.76
N ASP A 98 13.65 -5.13 -9.63
CA ASP A 98 13.34 -5.02 -11.07
C ASP A 98 11.84 -4.88 -11.34
N GLN A 99 10.97 -5.39 -10.47
CA GLN A 99 9.51 -5.25 -10.62
C GLN A 99 8.98 -3.94 -10.05
N ILE A 100 9.50 -3.48 -8.91
CA ILE A 100 9.04 -2.23 -8.27
C ILE A 100 9.73 -0.97 -8.83
N CYS A 101 10.88 -1.16 -9.49
CA CYS A 101 11.66 -0.13 -10.17
C CYS A 101 12.17 -0.66 -11.53
N PRO A 102 11.26 -0.89 -12.50
CA PRO A 102 11.63 -1.46 -13.79
C PRO A 102 12.59 -0.55 -14.56
N ASN A 103 13.39 -1.17 -15.43
CA ASN A 103 14.36 -0.51 -16.30
C ASN A 103 13.93 -0.59 -17.78
N PRO A 104 12.81 0.04 -18.19
CA PRO A 104 12.36 -0.02 -19.57
C PRO A 104 13.37 0.70 -20.47
N ASN A 105 13.92 -0.02 -21.45
CA ASN A 105 14.88 0.51 -22.43
C ASN A 105 16.11 1.18 -21.80
N GLY A 106 16.59 0.69 -20.65
CA GLY A 106 17.75 1.27 -19.97
C GLY A 106 17.45 2.60 -19.25
N ASN A 107 16.18 2.95 -19.06
CA ASN A 107 15.75 4.15 -18.35
C ASN A 107 14.98 3.82 -17.07
N ARG A 108 15.69 3.30 -16.07
CA ARG A 108 15.19 3.13 -14.70
C ARG A 108 15.07 4.47 -13.98
N LYS A 109 13.91 4.73 -13.37
CA LYS A 109 13.65 5.92 -12.55
C LYS A 109 13.47 5.57 -11.07
N VAL A 110 14.58 5.59 -10.34
CA VAL A 110 14.57 5.40 -8.88
C VAL A 110 13.91 6.60 -8.20
N ARG A 111 12.86 6.34 -7.39
CA ARG A 111 12.15 7.36 -6.61
C ARG A 111 12.86 7.64 -5.28
N ASN A 112 12.25 8.40 -4.39
CA ASN A 112 12.78 8.66 -3.05
C ASN A 112 12.96 7.36 -2.26
N ASP A 113 13.96 7.33 -1.37
CA ASP A 113 14.36 6.13 -0.63
C ASP A 113 13.21 5.46 0.13
N TYR A 114 12.29 6.23 0.73
CA TYR A 114 11.11 5.70 1.45
C TYR A 114 10.16 4.83 0.59
N THR A 115 10.39 4.78 -0.72
CA THR A 115 9.66 3.89 -1.66
C THR A 115 10.14 2.44 -1.54
N TYR A 116 11.42 2.25 -1.17
CA TYR A 116 12.16 1.00 -1.20
C TYR A 116 12.79 0.63 0.16
N LEU A 117 13.11 1.63 0.98
CA LEU A 117 13.54 1.47 2.36
C LEU A 117 12.32 1.62 3.28
N PHE A 118 12.01 0.58 4.04
CA PHE A 118 10.86 0.63 4.94
C PHE A 118 11.21 1.35 6.25
N MET A 119 10.45 2.39 6.57
CA MET A 119 10.67 3.26 7.72
C MET A 119 9.44 3.23 8.64
N PRO A 120 9.26 2.16 9.46
CA PRO A 120 8.03 1.94 10.23
C PRO A 120 7.72 3.06 11.22
N ASP A 121 8.75 3.65 11.83
CA ASP A 121 8.60 4.71 12.85
C ASP A 121 8.39 6.11 12.24
N GLN A 122 8.52 6.26 10.92
CA GLN A 122 8.35 7.53 10.23
C GLN A 122 6.93 7.67 9.68
N SER A 123 6.04 8.29 10.46
CA SER A 123 4.60 8.45 10.11
C SER A 123 4.32 9.05 8.73
N ARG A 124 5.24 9.86 8.18
CA ARG A 124 5.12 10.47 6.83
C ARG A 124 5.54 9.52 5.70
N HIS A 125 6.28 8.46 6.01
CA HIS A 125 7.00 7.62 5.07
C HIS A 125 6.59 6.15 5.09
N PHE A 126 6.18 5.59 6.24
CA PHE A 126 5.92 4.15 6.39
C PHE A 126 4.96 3.60 5.31
N TYR A 127 3.88 4.31 5.00
CA TYR A 127 2.88 3.88 4.00
C TYR A 127 3.35 4.02 2.55
N ARG A 128 4.52 4.62 2.29
CA ARG A 128 5.05 4.89 0.96
C ARG A 128 5.88 3.74 0.40
N HIS A 129 6.21 2.76 1.23
CA HIS A 129 6.95 1.57 0.84
C HIS A 129 6.07 0.62 0.01
N LEU A 130 6.46 0.34 -1.24
CA LEU A 130 5.58 -0.26 -2.26
C LEU A 130 5.12 -1.69 -1.94
N LEU A 131 6.01 -2.52 -1.38
CA LEU A 131 5.67 -3.91 -1.05
C LEU A 131 4.94 -4.00 0.30
N PHE A 132 5.33 -3.18 1.27
CA PHE A 132 4.70 -3.16 2.60
C PHE A 132 3.24 -2.73 2.50
N ILE A 133 2.95 -1.67 1.74
CA ILE A 133 1.58 -1.16 1.64
C ILE A 133 0.63 -2.20 1.02
N ALA A 134 1.12 -3.05 0.12
CA ALA A 134 0.34 -4.16 -0.44
C ALA A 134 -0.11 -5.13 0.66
N TRP A 135 0.83 -5.62 1.47
CA TRP A 135 0.52 -6.50 2.60
C TRP A 135 -0.36 -5.81 3.65
N GLN A 136 -0.02 -4.58 4.02
CA GLN A 136 -0.72 -3.82 5.06
C GLN A 136 -2.18 -3.56 4.70
N VAL A 137 -2.48 -3.20 3.44
CA VAL A 137 -3.86 -3.04 2.96
C VAL A 137 -4.64 -4.33 3.15
N LYS A 138 -4.10 -5.46 2.70
CA LYS A 138 -4.78 -6.76 2.81
C LYS A 138 -4.97 -7.19 4.28
N GLN A 139 -4.07 -6.80 5.19
CA GLN A 139 -4.21 -7.07 6.62
C GLN A 139 -5.35 -6.30 7.28
N ILE A 140 -5.55 -5.03 6.92
CA ILE A 140 -6.55 -4.17 7.60
C ILE A 140 -7.87 -4.03 6.84
N ALA A 141 -7.91 -4.47 5.60
CA ALA A 141 -9.09 -4.44 4.73
C ALA A 141 -9.17 -5.77 3.97
N SER A 142 -9.63 -6.85 4.61
CA SER A 142 -9.67 -8.18 3.97
C SER A 142 -10.62 -8.24 2.77
N GLU A 143 -11.78 -7.57 2.87
CA GLU A 143 -12.84 -7.63 1.85
C GLU A 143 -12.85 -6.39 0.95
N HIS A 144 -12.87 -5.18 1.54
CA HIS A 144 -13.03 -3.93 0.81
C HIS A 144 -11.70 -3.26 0.45
N ASN A 145 -10.86 -3.95 -0.32
CA ASN A 145 -9.50 -3.50 -0.66
C ASN A 145 -9.25 -3.19 -2.13
N ARG A 146 -10.23 -3.37 -3.02
CA ARG A 146 -10.08 -3.18 -4.47
C ARG A 146 -9.57 -1.79 -4.86
N LEU A 147 -10.00 -0.74 -4.15
CA LEU A 147 -9.52 0.62 -4.35
C LEU A 147 -8.00 0.79 -4.22
N PHE A 148 -7.36 -0.12 -3.47
CA PHE A 148 -5.95 -0.02 -3.08
C PHE A 148 -5.09 -1.14 -3.67
N LEU A 149 -5.66 -2.32 -3.95
CA LEU A 149 -4.89 -3.47 -4.45
C LEU A 149 -4.97 -3.66 -5.97
N ASP A 150 -5.96 -3.08 -6.65
CA ASP A 150 -6.10 -3.20 -8.11
C ASP A 150 -5.26 -2.15 -8.87
N SER A 151 -4.25 -1.58 -8.21
CA SER A 151 -3.27 -0.65 -8.79
C SER A 151 -1.99 -1.33 -9.26
N SER A 152 -1.17 -0.57 -9.97
CA SER A 152 0.22 -0.92 -10.28
C SER A 152 1.08 -1.10 -9.02
N LEU A 153 1.97 -2.09 -9.02
CA LEU A 153 2.99 -2.26 -7.97
C LEU A 153 4.12 -1.22 -8.06
N VAL A 154 4.36 -0.63 -9.24
CA VAL A 154 5.49 0.26 -9.52
C VAL A 154 5.32 1.65 -8.91
N THR A 155 4.08 2.10 -8.68
CA THR A 155 3.79 3.44 -8.13
C THR A 155 2.79 3.32 -7.00
N LEU A 156 2.87 4.24 -6.02
CA LEU A 156 1.79 4.43 -5.07
C LEU A 156 0.83 5.49 -5.60
N ASP A 157 -0.43 5.12 -5.80
CA ASP A 157 -1.44 6.03 -6.30
C ASP A 157 -1.85 7.09 -5.26
N LYS A 158 -2.41 8.19 -5.74
CA LYS A 158 -2.79 9.32 -4.89
C LYS A 158 -3.91 8.93 -3.92
N LEU A 159 -4.83 8.05 -4.33
CA LEU A 159 -5.93 7.59 -3.48
C LEU A 159 -5.40 6.87 -2.24
N THR A 160 -4.53 5.88 -2.44
CA THR A 160 -3.87 5.13 -1.36
C THR A 160 -3.05 6.07 -0.48
N THR A 161 -2.31 6.99 -1.08
CA THR A 161 -1.54 8.03 -0.36
C THR A 161 -2.45 8.89 0.54
N GLU A 162 -3.59 9.35 0.04
CA GLU A 162 -4.51 10.20 0.78
C GLU A 162 -5.16 9.46 1.97
N VAL A 163 -5.51 8.18 1.81
CA VAL A 163 -6.09 7.40 2.91
C VAL A 163 -5.03 7.07 3.96
N PHE A 164 -3.91 6.47 3.56
CA PHE A 164 -2.94 5.92 4.50
C PHE A 164 -2.07 6.97 5.21
N LYS A 165 -1.94 8.18 4.66
CA LYS A 165 -1.33 9.30 5.42
C LYS A 165 -2.20 9.77 6.59
N ARG A 166 -3.48 9.38 6.64
CA ARG A 166 -4.47 9.78 7.65
C ARG A 166 -4.83 8.57 8.53
N LEU A 167 -3.94 8.21 9.46
CA LEU A 167 -4.11 7.05 10.34
C LEU A 167 -5.44 7.01 11.12
N TYR A 168 -6.05 8.16 11.39
CA TYR A 168 -7.37 8.21 12.04
C TYR A 168 -8.48 7.62 11.15
N LEU A 169 -8.40 7.76 9.82
CA LEU A 169 -9.34 7.13 8.90
C LEU A 169 -9.22 5.61 8.98
N THR A 170 -8.00 5.08 8.86
CA THR A 170 -7.74 3.62 8.86
C THR A 170 -8.06 2.93 10.19
N ARG A 171 -8.33 3.69 11.25
CA ARG A 171 -8.77 3.17 12.55
C ARG A 171 -10.27 3.01 12.64
N ILE A 172 -11.06 3.63 11.78
CA ILE A 172 -12.52 3.47 11.78
C ILE A 172 -12.84 2.09 11.15
N PRO A 173 -13.47 1.15 11.89
CA PRO A 173 -13.59 -0.25 11.43
C PRO A 173 -14.27 -0.40 10.08
N CYS A 174 -15.34 0.36 9.83
CA CYS A 174 -16.12 0.30 8.60
C CYS A 174 -15.56 1.19 7.47
N VAL A 175 -14.41 1.86 7.65
CA VAL A 175 -13.92 2.86 6.69
C VAL A 175 -13.67 2.29 5.31
N PHE A 176 -13.13 1.08 5.21
CA PHE A 176 -12.76 0.50 3.92
C PHE A 176 -14.00 0.13 3.11
N GLU A 177 -15.03 -0.39 3.77
CA GLU A 177 -16.34 -0.61 3.18
C GLU A 177 -16.98 0.71 2.74
N LEU A 178 -16.97 1.73 3.59
CA LEU A 178 -17.47 3.06 3.25
C LEU A 178 -16.75 3.63 2.02
N LEU A 179 -15.42 3.54 1.98
CA LEU A 179 -14.62 4.05 0.85
C LEU A 179 -14.95 3.30 -0.44
N ASP A 180 -15.09 1.98 -0.39
CA ASP A 180 -15.51 1.15 -1.51
C ASP A 180 -16.88 1.61 -2.05
N ARG A 181 -17.85 1.82 -1.14
CA ARG A 181 -19.17 2.35 -1.49
C ARG A 181 -19.12 3.76 -2.10
N LEU A 182 -18.29 4.65 -1.55
CA LEU A 182 -18.23 6.04 -2.02
C LEU A 182 -17.45 6.22 -3.32
N TYR A 183 -16.44 5.38 -3.58
CA TYR A 183 -15.39 5.71 -4.54
C TYR A 183 -15.05 4.59 -5.52
N TRP A 184 -15.66 3.42 -5.44
CA TRP A 184 -15.57 2.43 -6.50
C TRP A 184 -16.72 2.59 -7.49
N ASP A 185 -16.43 2.99 -8.73
CA ASP A 185 -17.43 3.04 -9.80
C ASP A 185 -17.66 1.63 -10.32
N ARG A 186 -18.80 1.03 -9.96
CA ARG A 186 -19.16 -0.34 -10.38
C ARG A 186 -19.41 -0.48 -11.88
N ARG A 187 -19.77 0.60 -12.58
CA ARG A 187 -20.03 0.57 -14.02
C ARG A 187 -18.73 0.45 -14.81
N THR A 188 -17.68 1.14 -14.36
CA THR A 188 -16.37 1.10 -15.02
C THR A 188 -15.37 0.15 -14.36
N ASN A 189 -15.72 -0.41 -13.20
CA ASN A 189 -14.89 -1.25 -12.35
C ASN A 189 -13.53 -0.60 -12.04
N ARG A 190 -13.57 0.69 -11.67
CA ARG A 190 -12.39 1.52 -11.40
C ARG A 190 -12.70 2.52 -10.27
N PRO A 191 -11.67 3.11 -9.64
CA PRO A 191 -11.88 4.26 -8.76
C PRO A 191 -12.62 5.40 -9.47
N ALA A 192 -13.61 5.97 -8.81
CA ALA A 192 -14.41 7.07 -9.31
C ALA A 192 -13.54 8.29 -9.68
N LYS A 193 -13.95 9.02 -10.71
CA LYS A 193 -13.18 10.18 -11.21
C LYS A 193 -13.37 11.39 -10.30
N GLY A 194 -12.34 12.23 -10.21
CA GLY A 194 -12.42 13.53 -9.52
C GLY A 194 -12.40 13.46 -8.00
N ILE A 195 -12.24 12.28 -7.39
CA ILE A 195 -12.24 12.10 -5.94
C ILE A 195 -10.94 12.56 -5.26
N VAL A 196 -9.84 12.67 -6.02
CA VAL A 196 -8.55 13.20 -5.55
C VAL A 196 -8.02 14.23 -6.55
N SER A 197 -8.09 15.51 -6.19
CA SER A 197 -7.56 16.62 -7.00
C SER A 197 -7.02 17.75 -6.11
N PRO A 198 -5.73 18.10 -6.14
CA PRO A 198 -5.20 19.15 -5.26
C PRO A 198 -5.77 20.56 -5.48
N HIS A 199 -6.28 20.84 -6.69
CA HIS A 199 -6.71 22.18 -7.09
C HIS A 199 -8.22 22.30 -7.25
N LYS A 200 -8.97 21.22 -7.09
CA LYS A 200 -10.42 21.20 -7.29
C LYS A 200 -11.09 20.47 -6.12
N ILE A 201 -11.89 21.22 -5.37
CA ILE A 201 -12.78 20.66 -4.35
C ILE A 201 -14.08 20.26 -5.05
N SER A 202 -14.53 19.03 -4.83
CA SER A 202 -15.80 18.53 -5.37
C SER A 202 -16.63 17.92 -4.25
N ALA A 203 -17.96 17.97 -4.40
CA ALA A 203 -18.87 17.36 -3.44
C ALA A 203 -18.54 15.87 -3.24
N GLY A 204 -18.42 15.47 -1.99
CA GLY A 204 -18.12 14.12 -1.52
C GLY A 204 -16.68 13.68 -1.77
N ASP A 205 -15.75 14.57 -2.15
CA ASP A 205 -14.38 14.16 -2.49
C ASP A 205 -13.61 13.54 -1.32
N LEU A 206 -12.67 12.64 -1.65
CA LEU A 206 -11.83 11.93 -0.69
C LEU A 206 -10.72 12.83 -0.13
N MET A 207 -10.24 13.79 -0.91
CA MET A 207 -9.06 14.58 -0.55
C MET A 207 -9.34 15.68 0.47
N HIS A 208 -10.52 16.31 0.42
CA HIS A 208 -10.88 17.50 1.21
C HIS A 208 -12.14 17.32 2.04
N ARG A 209 -13.26 16.91 1.41
CA ARG A 209 -14.59 16.90 2.05
C ARG A 209 -14.70 15.76 3.06
N LEU A 210 -14.37 14.53 2.67
CA LEU A 210 -14.45 13.38 3.58
C LEU A 210 -13.58 13.56 4.85
N PRO A 211 -12.29 13.92 4.76
CA PRO A 211 -11.46 14.15 5.95
C PRO A 211 -12.07 15.20 6.89
N THR A 212 -12.55 16.32 6.33
CA THR A 212 -13.15 17.40 7.11
C THR A 212 -14.41 16.93 7.83
N ARG A 213 -15.29 16.21 7.13
CA ARG A 213 -16.53 15.70 7.69
C ARG A 213 -16.27 14.65 8.78
N ILE A 214 -15.36 13.70 8.55
CA ILE A 214 -14.99 12.70 9.55
C ILE A 214 -14.45 13.37 10.81
N ARG A 215 -13.53 14.34 10.68
CA ARG A 215 -13.00 15.10 11.84
C ARG A 215 -14.06 15.85 12.62
N GLN A 216 -15.13 16.30 11.95
CA GLN A 216 -16.26 16.91 12.63
C GLN A 216 -17.05 15.86 13.42
N LEU A 217 -17.36 14.72 12.79
CA LEU A 217 -18.14 13.64 13.41
C LEU A 217 -17.41 12.98 14.60
N GLU A 218 -16.07 12.88 14.54
CA GLU A 218 -15.23 12.39 15.67
C GLU A 218 -15.45 13.16 16.98
N LYS A 219 -15.99 14.38 16.92
CA LYS A 219 -16.24 15.21 18.12
C LYS A 219 -17.58 14.89 18.81
N THR A 220 -18.49 14.23 18.11
CA THR A 220 -19.88 14.04 18.57
C THR A 220 -20.34 12.58 18.52
N TYR A 221 -19.67 11.74 17.74
CA TYR A 221 -19.99 10.33 17.57
C TYR A 221 -18.79 9.46 17.91
N ASP A 222 -19.07 8.29 18.49
CA ASP A 222 -18.09 7.22 18.56
C ASP A 222 -18.05 6.49 17.20
N LEU A 223 -17.10 6.86 16.35
CA LEU A 223 -16.97 6.26 15.01
C LEU A 223 -16.50 4.80 15.05
N GLN A 224 -15.99 4.30 16.19
CA GLN A 224 -15.53 2.92 16.31
C GLN A 224 -16.68 1.92 16.40
N SER A 225 -17.87 2.36 16.85
CA SER A 225 -19.05 1.49 17.01
C SER A 225 -19.99 1.51 15.81
N LEU A 226 -19.74 2.35 14.81
CA LEU A 226 -20.60 2.48 13.63
C LEU A 226 -20.27 1.45 12.55
N ASN A 227 -21.31 0.92 11.91
CA ASN A 227 -21.18 0.22 10.64
C ASN A 227 -21.17 1.21 9.44
N ALA A 228 -20.95 0.70 8.22
CA ALA A 228 -20.83 1.53 7.03
C ALA A 228 -22.14 2.25 6.67
N ASP A 229 -23.31 1.64 6.90
CA ASP A 229 -24.62 2.25 6.63
C ASP A 229 -24.86 3.44 7.56
N GLN A 230 -24.66 3.25 8.87
CA GLN A 230 -24.79 4.29 9.89
C GLN A 230 -23.81 5.44 9.64
N LEU A 231 -22.55 5.11 9.30
CA LEU A 231 -21.56 6.13 9.00
C LEU A 231 -21.93 6.93 7.75
N LEU A 232 -22.42 6.27 6.69
CA LEU A 232 -22.89 6.93 5.47
C LEU A 232 -24.09 7.85 5.74
N GLU A 233 -25.02 7.43 6.59
CA GLU A 233 -26.17 8.22 7.01
C GLU A 233 -25.74 9.53 7.69
N ILE A 234 -24.87 9.46 8.71
CA ILE A 234 -24.43 10.66 9.44
C ILE A 234 -23.46 11.55 8.64
N LEU A 235 -22.79 10.99 7.63
CA LEU A 235 -22.00 11.76 6.68
C LEU A 235 -22.87 12.77 5.91
N GLY A 236 -24.12 12.39 5.63
CA GLY A 236 -25.18 13.23 5.06
C GLY A 236 -25.29 13.17 3.53
N ASN A 237 -26.27 13.91 3.00
CA ASN A 237 -26.73 13.85 1.60
C ASN A 237 -25.62 13.94 0.56
N GLU A 238 -24.59 14.75 0.81
CA GLU A 238 -23.43 14.90 -0.09
C GLU A 238 -22.72 13.56 -0.36
N PHE A 239 -22.56 12.73 0.68
CA PHE A 239 -21.89 11.44 0.58
C PHE A 239 -22.85 10.32 0.14
N GLN A 240 -24.13 10.41 0.50
CA GLN A 240 -25.17 9.52 -0.02
C GLN A 240 -25.30 9.65 -1.54
N GLN A 241 -25.33 10.88 -2.08
CA GLN A 241 -25.34 11.13 -3.52
C GLN A 241 -24.08 10.58 -4.19
N ARG A 242 -22.90 10.77 -3.58
CA ARG A 242 -21.63 10.19 -4.06
C ARG A 242 -21.67 8.66 -4.10
N ALA A 243 -22.26 8.02 -3.09
CA ALA A 243 -22.44 6.57 -3.03
C ALA A 243 -23.37 6.07 -4.14
N ALA A 244 -24.50 6.76 -4.37
CA ALA A 244 -25.44 6.45 -5.44
C ALA A 244 -24.79 6.59 -6.84
N GLU A 245 -24.02 7.66 -7.07
CA GLU A 245 -23.27 7.86 -8.32
C GLU A 245 -22.26 6.72 -8.60
N SER A 246 -21.68 6.14 -7.55
CA SER A 246 -20.68 5.07 -7.65
C SER A 246 -21.32 3.67 -7.69
N ASN A 247 -22.47 3.52 -7.03
CA ASN A 247 -23.27 2.30 -6.95
C ASN A 247 -24.74 2.58 -7.29
N PRO A 248 -25.14 2.54 -8.57
CA PRO A 248 -26.52 2.81 -8.97
C PRO A 248 -27.56 1.85 -8.32
N GLN A 249 -27.12 0.68 -7.86
CA GLN A 249 -27.97 -0.26 -7.12
C GLN A 249 -28.39 0.24 -5.72
N MET A 250 -27.72 1.27 -5.17
CA MET A 250 -28.10 1.90 -3.90
C MET A 250 -29.21 2.95 -4.04
N GLU A 251 -29.56 3.39 -5.25
CA GLU A 251 -30.65 4.36 -5.47
C GLU A 251 -32.00 3.82 -4.96
N PHE A 252 -32.20 2.50 -4.97
CA PHE A 252 -33.45 1.85 -4.53
C PHE A 252 -33.67 1.78 -3.01
N ILE A 253 -32.71 2.22 -2.18
CA ILE A 253 -32.82 2.16 -0.71
C ILE A 253 -33.10 3.56 -0.11
N LEU A 254 -32.99 4.62 -0.92
CA LEU A 254 -33.10 6.01 -0.46
C LEU A 254 -34.43 6.70 -0.86
N GLU A 255 -35.44 5.94 -1.31
CA GLU A 255 -36.84 6.38 -1.44
C GLU A 255 -37.66 5.98 -0.20
#